data_AF-A0A645B8K4-F1
#
_entry.id   AF-A0A645B8K4-F1
#
_cell.length_a   1.000
_cell.length_b   1.000
_cell.length_c   1.000
_cell.angle_alpha   90.00
_cell.angle_beta   90.00
_cell.angle_gamma   90.00
#
_symmetry.space_group_name_H-M   'P 1'
#
loop_
_entity.id
_entity.type
_entity.pdbx_description
1 polymer ?
#
loop_
_entity_poly.entity_id
_entity_poly.type
_entity_poly.pdbx_seq_one_letter_code
_entity_poly.pdbx_strand_id
1 'polypeptide(L)' 'MERRPGDIATCYADTTKAKEVLGWSAQYGIDEMCQDGWNFTLMNPNGIE' A
#
# COMPACT_ATOMS: atom_id res chain seq x y z
N MET A 1 6.29 20.89 -9.51
CA MET A 1 6.80 20.21 -8.31
C MET A 1 7.81 19.19 -8.78
N GLU A 2 9.05 19.26 -8.31
CA GLU A 2 10.14 18.39 -8.76
C GLU A 2 10.17 17.09 -7.94
N ARG A 3 10.61 15.99 -8.55
CA ARG A 3 10.80 14.71 -7.83
C ARG A 3 11.90 14.89 -6.79
N ARG A 4 11.81 14.18 -5.65
CA ARG A 4 12.85 14.28 -4.62
C ARG A 4 14.13 13.61 -5.14
N PRO A 5 15.33 14.12 -4.82
CA PRO A 5 16.57 13.45 -5.16
C PRO A 5 16.57 12.00 -4.66
N GLY A 6 16.85 11.05 -5.56
CA GLY A 6 16.86 9.61 -5.26
C GLY A 6 15.55 8.88 -5.55
N ASP A 7 14.45 9.56 -5.85
CA ASP A 7 13.22 8.90 -6.29
C ASP A 7 13.41 8.30 -7.71
N ILE A 8 13.15 6.99 -7.86
CA ILE A 8 13.19 6.29 -9.16
C ILE A 8 11.86 6.42 -9.92
N ALA A 9 11.85 6.15 -11.23
CA ALA A 9 10.66 6.34 -12.07
C ALA A 9 9.46 5.48 -11.63
N THR A 10 9.63 4.15 -11.56
CA THR A 10 8.58 3.17 -11.26
C THR A 10 9.15 1.96 -10.51
N CYS A 11 8.36 1.39 -9.61
CA CYS A 11 8.70 0.16 -8.88
C CYS A 11 7.44 -0.63 -8.56
N TYR A 12 7.41 -1.91 -8.92
CA TYR A 12 6.30 -2.84 -8.64
C TYR A 12 6.82 -4.28 -8.64
N ALA A 13 6.03 -5.21 -8.11
CA ALA A 13 6.43 -6.61 -7.91
C ALA A 13 5.66 -7.57 -8.83
N ASP A 14 6.36 -8.59 -9.32
CA ASP A 14 5.74 -9.85 -9.72
C ASP A 14 5.54 -10.70 -8.47
N THR A 15 4.29 -11.04 -8.16
CA THR A 15 3.89 -11.75 -6.94
C THR A 15 3.66 -13.25 -7.16
N THR A 16 3.99 -13.78 -8.35
CA THR A 16 3.76 -15.18 -8.74
C THR A 16 4.37 -16.17 -7.74
N LYS A 17 5.63 -15.94 -7.33
CA LYS A 17 6.33 -16.82 -6.38
C LYS A 17 5.65 -16.90 -5.00
N ALA A 18 5.10 -15.79 -4.51
CA ALA A 18 4.40 -15.77 -3.23
C ALA A 18 3.11 -16.59 -3.31
N LYS A 19 2.40 -16.51 -4.42
CA LYS A 19 1.21 -17.33 -4.68
C LYS A 19 1.53 -18.81 -4.75
N GLU A 20 2.58 -19.20 -5.47
CA GLU A 20 2.95 -20.60 -5.67
C GLU A 20 3.48 -21.26 -4.38
N VAL A 21 4.36 -20.58 -3.65
CA VAL A 21 5.06 -21.17 -2.50
C VAL A 21 4.25 -21.04 -1.21
N LEU A 22 3.55 -19.91 -1.03
CA LEU A 22 2.85 -19.61 0.22
C LEU A 22 1.33 -19.81 0.09
N GLY A 23 0.80 -20.01 -1.12
CA GLY A 23 -0.64 -19.97 -1.36
C GLY A 23 -1.25 -18.59 -1.10
N TRP A 24 -0.43 -17.54 -1.00
CA TRP A 24 -0.85 -16.21 -0.58
C TRP A 24 -0.99 -15.25 -1.75
N SER A 25 -2.00 -14.37 -1.70
CA SER A 25 -2.14 -13.25 -2.63
C SER A 25 -2.77 -12.05 -1.93
N ALA A 26 -2.40 -10.83 -2.35
CA ALA A 26 -3.07 -9.62 -1.88
C ALA A 26 -4.54 -9.62 -2.35
N GLN A 27 -5.46 -9.33 -1.42
CA GLN A 27 -6.91 -9.44 -1.66
C GLN A 27 -7.61 -8.09 -1.86
N TYR A 28 -6.97 -6.98 -1.47
CA TYR A 28 -7.57 -5.65 -1.44
C TYR A 28 -6.93 -4.76 -2.50
N GLY A 29 -7.76 -3.99 -3.20
CA GLY A 29 -7.36 -3.06 -4.24
C GLY A 29 -7.09 -1.66 -3.70
N ILE A 30 -6.93 -0.71 -4.63
CA ILE A 30 -6.60 0.66 -4.28
C ILE A 30 -7.74 1.36 -3.53
N ASP A 31 -8.99 1.05 -3.86
CA ASP A 31 -10.16 1.70 -3.27
C ASP A 31 -10.32 1.29 -1.80
N GLU A 32 -10.17 0.00 -1.48
CA GLU A 32 -10.20 -0.50 -0.11
C GLU A 32 -9.04 0.08 0.71
N MET A 33 -7.83 0.10 0.15
CA MET A 33 -6.66 0.70 0.80
C MET A 33 -6.89 2.18 1.15
N CYS A 34 -7.44 2.96 0.20
CA CYS A 34 -7.75 4.37 0.42
C CYS A 34 -8.86 4.57 1.46
N GLN A 35 -9.91 3.76 1.41
CA GLN A 35 -11.03 3.85 2.35
C GLN A 35 -10.58 3.52 3.78
N ASP A 36 -9.80 2.46 3.96
CA ASP A 36 -9.30 2.03 5.27
C ASP A 36 -8.30 3.04 5.83
N GLY A 37 -7.39 3.55 4.99
CA GLY A 37 -6.46 4.61 5.38
C GLY A 37 -7.18 5.88 5.83
N TRP A 38 -8.21 6.30 5.08
CA TRP A 38 -9.02 7.46 5.44
C TRP A 38 -9.81 7.25 6.73
N ASN A 39 -10.43 6.09 6.88
CA ASN A 39 -11.15 5.73 8.11
C ASN A 39 -10.23 5.79 9.33
N PHE A 40 -8.99 5.27 9.21
CA PHE A 40 -8.01 5.35 10.27
C PHE A 40 -7.68 6.80 10.63
N THR A 41 -7.37 7.65 9.65
CA THR A 41 -7.06 9.07 9.87
C THR A 41 -8.22 9.83 10.50
N LEU A 42 -9.47 9.55 10.08
CA LEU A 42 -10.66 10.17 10.66
C LEU A 42 -10.86 9.79 12.12
N MET A 43 -10.67 8.51 12.46
CA MET A 43 -10.87 8.01 13.82
C MET A 43 -9.71 8.34 14.75
N ASN A 44 -8.52 8.57 14.21
CA ASN A 44 -7.29 8.81 14.95
C ASN A 44 -6.59 10.09 14.42
N PRO A 45 -7.19 11.28 14.58
CA PRO A 45 -6.67 12.51 13.99
C PRO A 45 -5.27 12.90 14.49
N ASN A 46 -4.88 12.44 15.67
CA ASN A 46 -3.56 12.64 16.26
C ASN A 46 -2.69 11.36 16.27
N GLY A 47 -3.11 10.30 15.59
CA GLY A 47 -2.50 8.98 15.67
C GLY A 47 -2.99 8.14 16.86
N ILE A 48 -2.32 7.01 17.08
CA ILE A 48 -2.57 6.13 18.24
C ILE A 48 -1.57 6.52 19.33
N GLU A 49 -2.06 6.73 20.57
CA GLU A 49 -1.24 6.94 21.77
C GLU A 49 -0.62 5.63 22.30
#